data_AF-A0A239AUT2-F1
#
_entry.id   AF-A0A239AUT2-F1
#
_cell.length_a   1.000
_cell.length_b   1.000
_cell.length_c   1.000
_cell.angle_alpha   90.00
_cell.angle_beta   90.00
_cell.angle_gamma   90.00
#
_symmetry.space_group_name_H-M   'P 1'
#
loop_
_entity.id
_entity.type
_entity.pdbx_description
1 polymer ?
#
loop_
_entity_poly.entity_id
_entity_poly.type
_entity_poly.pdbx_seq_one_letter_code
_entity_poly.pdbx_strand_id
1 'polypeptide(L)'
;LCGANLYGADLRGANLCGADLRGANLYGANLYGADLENEKLAIAPIQIGGLHWEIIISESYMRIGCQRHTHEEWTGFEDTDIAQMASDAHWFWNENKEWLLAACASHKAKSLQYREDHPEEAAEK
;
A
#
# COMPACT_ATOMS: atom_id res chain seq x y z
N LEU A 1 -7.62 -18.90 -1.69
CA LEU A 1 -6.68 -19.03 -2.82
C LEU A 1 -5.56 -18.04 -2.57
N CYS A 2 -4.43 -18.48 -2.01
CA CYS A 2 -3.26 -17.61 -1.91
C CYS A 2 -2.56 -17.60 -3.28
N GLY A 3 -2.24 -16.44 -3.85
CA GLY A 3 -1.55 -16.37 -5.14
C GLY A 3 -2.37 -15.92 -6.36
N ALA A 4 -3.35 -15.03 -6.21
CA ALA A 4 -4.05 -14.46 -7.37
C ALA A 4 -3.08 -13.61 -8.23
N ASN A 5 -2.93 -13.93 -9.52
CA ASN A 5 -2.18 -13.09 -10.43
C ASN A 5 -3.08 -11.94 -10.94
N LEU A 6 -2.95 -10.78 -10.32
CA LEU A 6 -3.65 -9.55 -10.67
C LEU A 6 -2.71 -8.56 -11.36
N TYR A 7 -1.66 -9.08 -12.01
CA TYR A 7 -0.69 -8.25 -12.72
C TYR A 7 -1.37 -7.33 -13.74
N GLY A 8 -1.11 -6.03 -13.65
CA GLY A 8 -1.69 -5.05 -14.57
C GLY A 8 -3.22 -4.92 -14.50
N ALA A 9 -3.88 -5.50 -13.50
CA ALA A 9 -5.33 -5.46 -13.41
C ALA A 9 -5.85 -4.05 -13.11
N ASP A 10 -6.89 -3.62 -13.81
CA ASP A 10 -7.60 -2.39 -13.47
C ASP A 10 -8.63 -2.68 -12.37
N LEU A 11 -8.28 -2.33 -11.14
CA LEU A 11 -9.09 -2.53 -9.93
C LEU A 11 -9.53 -1.17 -9.35
N ARG A 12 -9.59 -0.13 -10.18
CA ARG A 12 -10.02 1.21 -9.75
C ARG A 12 -11.44 1.16 -9.21
N GLY A 13 -11.64 1.67 -8.00
CA GLY A 13 -12.96 1.63 -7.33
C GLY A 13 -13.46 0.23 -7.01
N ALA A 14 -12.63 -0.81 -7.14
CA ALA A 14 -13.05 -2.17 -6.86
C ALA A 14 -13.31 -2.32 -5.36
N ASN A 15 -14.42 -2.97 -5.02
CA ASN A 15 -14.67 -3.38 -3.65
C ASN A 15 -13.89 -4.66 -3.36
N LEU A 16 -12.73 -4.51 -2.70
CA LEU A 16 -11.88 -5.61 -2.22
C LEU A 16 -12.12 -5.89 -0.74
N CYS A 17 -13.24 -5.43 -0.19
CA CYS A 17 -13.55 -5.58 1.22
C CYS A 17 -13.64 -7.06 1.61
N GLY A 18 -12.82 -7.49 2.57
CA GLY A 18 -12.76 -8.90 2.99
C GLY A 18 -12.10 -9.87 2.00
N ALA A 19 -11.57 -9.39 0.87
CA ALA A 19 -10.93 -10.24 -0.13
C ALA A 19 -9.67 -10.94 0.42
N ASP A 20 -9.48 -12.23 0.10
CA ASP A 20 -8.26 -12.95 0.44
C ASP A 20 -7.22 -12.73 -0.67
N LEU A 21 -6.38 -11.71 -0.48
CA LEU A 21 -5.31 -11.33 -1.41
C LEU A 21 -3.93 -11.79 -0.91
N ARG A 22 -3.87 -12.73 0.05
CA ARG A 22 -2.59 -13.26 0.55
C ARG A 22 -1.78 -13.85 -0.62
N GLY A 23 -0.56 -13.35 -0.81
CA GLY A 23 0.32 -13.76 -1.90
C GLY A 23 -0.15 -13.35 -3.31
N ALA A 24 -1.17 -12.50 -3.44
CA ALA A 24 -1.60 -12.01 -4.75
C ALA A 24 -0.50 -11.14 -5.38
N ASN A 25 -0.23 -11.36 -6.67
CA ASN A 25 0.64 -10.50 -7.44
C ASN A 25 -0.18 -9.32 -7.98
N LEU A 26 -0.14 -8.19 -7.27
CA LEU A 26 -0.77 -6.93 -7.68
C LEU A 26 0.19 -6.04 -8.50
N TYR A 27 1.35 -6.55 -8.92
CA TYR A 27 2.32 -5.75 -9.67
C TYR A 27 1.67 -5.12 -10.91
N GLY A 28 1.72 -3.79 -11.04
CA GLY A 28 1.07 -3.11 -12.17
C GLY A 28 -0.44 -2.90 -12.02
N ALA A 29 -1.08 -3.43 -10.99
CA ALA A 29 -2.51 -3.26 -10.77
C ALA A 29 -2.83 -1.83 -10.35
N ASN A 30 -3.89 -1.27 -10.93
CA ASN A 30 -4.39 0.04 -10.57
C ASN A 30 -5.45 -0.10 -9.48
N LEU A 31 -5.10 0.23 -8.23
CA LEU A 31 -5.98 0.17 -7.06
C LEU A 31 -6.54 1.54 -6.67
N TYR A 32 -6.43 2.55 -7.54
CA TYR A 32 -6.89 3.90 -7.21
C TYR A 32 -8.38 3.89 -6.81
N GLY A 33 -8.66 4.34 -5.60
CA GLY A 33 -10.01 4.36 -5.03
C GLY A 33 -10.62 2.98 -4.73
N ALA A 34 -9.84 1.89 -4.80
CA ALA A 34 -10.29 0.57 -4.37
C ALA A 34 -10.58 0.58 -2.86
N ASP A 35 -11.66 -0.10 -2.47
CA ASP A 35 -11.98 -0.31 -1.06
C ASP A 35 -11.19 -1.50 -0.55
N LEU A 36 -10.16 -1.18 0.23
CA LEU A 36 -9.25 -2.14 0.86
C LEU A 36 -9.67 -2.43 2.31
N GLU A 37 -10.88 -2.09 2.75
CA GLU A 37 -11.33 -2.35 4.13
C GLU A 37 -11.39 -3.85 4.42
N ASN A 38 -10.95 -4.34 5.58
CA ASN A 38 -11.05 -5.77 5.98
C ASN A 38 -10.41 -6.84 5.06
N GLU A 39 -9.72 -6.49 3.97
CA GLU A 39 -9.04 -7.48 3.14
C GLU A 39 -7.97 -8.27 3.94
N LYS A 40 -7.76 -9.54 3.60
CA LYS A 40 -6.75 -10.39 4.23
C LYS A 40 -5.41 -10.20 3.50
N LEU A 41 -4.73 -9.08 3.75
CA LEU A 41 -3.40 -8.77 3.19
C LEU A 41 -2.24 -8.95 4.17
N ALA A 42 -2.56 -9.40 5.39
CA ALA A 42 -1.83 -9.38 6.67
C ALA A 42 -0.29 -9.23 6.73
N ILE A 43 0.48 -9.57 5.69
CA ILE A 43 1.94 -9.60 5.74
C ILE A 43 2.62 -9.29 4.39
N ALA A 44 1.86 -9.12 3.29
CA ALA A 44 2.44 -8.96 1.96
C ALA A 44 2.47 -7.48 1.53
N PRO A 45 3.60 -6.98 0.99
CA PRO A 45 3.64 -5.62 0.47
C PRO A 45 2.66 -5.46 -0.70
N ILE A 46 1.85 -4.41 -0.64
CA ILE A 46 0.93 -4.01 -1.69
C ILE A 46 1.73 -3.23 -2.73
N GLN A 47 1.85 -3.77 -3.93
CA GLN A 47 2.46 -3.07 -5.04
C GLN A 47 1.38 -2.54 -5.97
N ILE A 48 1.35 -1.22 -6.14
CA ILE A 48 0.42 -0.51 -7.03
C ILE A 48 1.24 -0.03 -8.22
N GLY A 49 0.76 -0.33 -9.42
CA GLY A 49 1.31 0.24 -10.65
C GLY A 49 0.22 0.96 -11.45
N GLY A 50 0.66 1.69 -12.48
CA GLY A 50 -0.26 2.47 -13.32
C GLY A 50 -0.71 3.81 -12.72
N LEU A 51 -0.32 4.10 -11.47
CA LEU A 51 -0.18 5.47 -11.00
C LEU A 51 1.14 6.02 -11.56
N HIS A 52 1.25 7.35 -11.72
CA HIS A 52 2.41 8.02 -12.33
C HIS A 52 3.77 7.48 -11.85
N TRP A 53 3.83 6.97 -10.61
CA TRP A 53 4.90 6.11 -10.12
C TRP A 53 4.42 4.75 -9.64
N GLU A 54 5.34 3.79 -9.66
CA GLU A 54 5.20 2.54 -8.92
C GLU A 54 5.20 2.83 -7.42
N ILE A 55 4.19 2.33 -6.72
CA ILE A 55 4.04 2.51 -5.29
C ILE A 55 4.08 1.15 -4.61
N ILE A 56 4.82 1.04 -3.52
CA ILE A 56 4.82 -0.14 -2.66
C ILE A 56 4.45 0.28 -1.25
N ILE A 57 3.40 -0.29 -0.70
CA ILE A 57 2.99 -0.10 0.70
C ILE A 57 3.25 -1.40 1.43
N SER A 58 4.14 -1.36 2.41
CA SER A 58 4.45 -2.47 3.30
C SER A 58 3.97 -2.13 4.72
N GLU A 59 4.12 -3.03 5.68
CA GLU A 59 3.80 -2.76 7.09
C GLU A 59 4.71 -1.68 7.72
N SER A 60 5.94 -1.55 7.20
CA SER A 60 6.98 -0.70 7.79
C SER A 60 7.37 0.50 6.94
N TYR A 61 7.10 0.47 5.63
CA TYR A 61 7.53 1.52 4.72
C TYR A 61 6.55 1.68 3.56
N MET A 62 6.54 2.88 3.00
CA MET A 62 5.95 3.17 1.70
C MET A 62 7.05 3.62 0.74
N ARG A 63 7.03 3.10 -0.48
CA ARG A 63 7.92 3.52 -1.57
C ARG A 63 7.08 4.12 -2.69
N ILE A 64 7.48 5.29 -3.19
CA ILE A 64 6.90 5.92 -4.37
C ILE A 64 8.06 6.17 -5.34
N GLY A 65 8.05 5.47 -6.48
CA GLY A 65 9.17 5.50 -7.42
C GLY A 65 10.48 5.07 -6.74
N CYS A 66 11.50 5.92 -6.75
CA CYS A 66 12.79 5.64 -6.10
C CYS A 66 12.83 6.03 -4.61
N GLN A 67 11.78 6.68 -4.09
CA GLN A 67 11.75 7.22 -2.73
C GLN A 67 11.13 6.21 -1.78
N ARG A 68 11.92 5.61 -0.88
CA ARG A 68 11.46 4.67 0.15
C ARG A 68 11.63 5.33 1.52
N HIS A 69 10.51 5.52 2.22
CA HIS A 69 10.47 6.10 3.56
C HIS A 69 9.43 5.36 4.42
N THR A 70 9.55 5.48 5.74
CA THR A 70 8.59 4.94 6.70
C THR A 70 7.25 5.69 6.61
N HIS A 71 6.18 5.09 7.12
CA HIS A 71 4.88 5.77 7.17
C HIS A 71 4.92 7.09 7.95
N GLU A 72 5.72 7.15 9.01
CA GLU A 72 5.88 8.33 9.88
C GLU A 72 6.61 9.46 9.15
N GLU A 73 7.66 9.12 8.40
CA GLU A 73 8.37 10.09 7.54
C GLU A 73 7.46 10.66 6.45
N TRP A 74 6.68 9.81 5.77
CA TRP A 74 5.74 10.27 4.75
C TRP A 74 4.67 11.23 5.30
N THR A 75 4.19 11.01 6.53
CA THR A 75 3.26 11.94 7.19
C THR A 75 3.91 13.24 7.65
N GLY A 76 5.24 13.25 7.81
CA GLY A 76 6.00 14.39 8.29
C GLY A 76 6.57 15.28 7.18
N PHE A 77 6.55 14.84 5.92
CA PHE A 77 7.07 15.63 4.81
C PHE A 77 6.23 16.87 4.54
N GLU A 78 6.90 18.02 4.46
CA GLU A 78 6.29 19.24 3.97
C GLU A 78 6.24 19.23 2.43
N ASP A 79 5.38 20.07 1.87
CA ASP A 79 5.24 20.24 0.42
C ASP A 79 6.57 20.51 -0.28
N THR A 80 7.50 21.21 0.40
CA THR A 80 8.86 21.47 -0.08
C THR A 80 9.73 20.22 -0.16
N ASP A 81 9.63 19.30 0.81
CA ASP A 81 10.38 18.04 0.81
C ASP A 81 9.92 17.17 -0.35
N ILE A 82 8.59 17.08 -0.53
CA ILE A 82 7.99 16.34 -1.64
C ILE A 82 8.40 16.95 -2.99
N ALA A 83 8.35 18.28 -3.13
CA ALA A 83 8.75 18.96 -4.37
C ALA A 83 10.22 18.75 -4.74
N GLN A 84 11.10 18.48 -3.77
CA GLN A 84 12.50 18.15 -4.03
C GLN A 84 12.71 16.72 -4.58
N MET A 85 11.74 15.82 -4.39
CA MET A 85 11.87 14.43 -4.82
C MET A 85 11.74 14.28 -6.34
N ALA A 86 10.80 14.99 -6.96
CA ALA A 86 10.62 15.07 -8.41
C ALA A 86 9.76 16.28 -8.77
N SER A 87 9.88 16.75 -10.02
CA SER A 87 9.17 17.93 -10.52
C SER A 87 7.64 17.87 -10.34
N ASP A 88 7.05 16.68 -10.52
CA ASP A 88 5.61 16.47 -10.44
C ASP A 88 5.17 15.84 -9.10
N ALA A 89 6.09 15.70 -8.14
CA ALA A 89 5.87 14.96 -6.90
C ALA A 89 4.84 15.64 -6.00
N HIS A 90 4.90 16.96 -5.92
CA HIS A 90 3.96 17.73 -5.11
C HIS A 90 2.52 17.55 -5.59
N TRP A 91 2.28 17.68 -6.90
CA TRP A 91 0.96 17.48 -7.50
C TRP A 91 0.46 16.05 -7.27
N PHE A 92 1.29 15.05 -7.58
CA PHE A 92 0.94 13.65 -7.42
C PHE A 92 0.62 13.32 -5.95
N TRP A 93 1.45 13.77 -5.01
CA TRP A 93 1.24 13.57 -3.60
C TRP A 93 -0.06 14.23 -3.15
N ASN A 94 -0.33 15.47 -3.55
CA ASN A 94 -1.55 16.14 -3.14
C ASN A 94 -2.84 15.43 -3.63
N GLU A 95 -2.82 14.88 -4.84
CA GLU A 95 -3.94 14.13 -5.41
C GLU A 95 -4.15 12.74 -4.78
N ASN A 96 -3.08 12.11 -4.26
CA ASN A 96 -3.11 10.72 -3.82
C ASN A 96 -2.87 10.53 -2.31
N LYS A 97 -2.42 11.55 -1.57
CA LYS A 97 -1.97 11.44 -0.16
C LYS A 97 -3.03 10.84 0.75
N GLU A 98 -4.28 11.28 0.65
CA GLU A 98 -5.34 10.84 1.56
C GLU A 98 -5.57 9.34 1.42
N TRP A 99 -5.66 8.87 0.19
CA TRP A 99 -5.80 7.46 -0.14
C TRP A 99 -4.56 6.65 0.24
N LEU A 100 -3.35 7.16 -0.05
CA LEU A 100 -2.09 6.47 0.29
C LEU A 100 -1.91 6.30 1.80
N LEU A 101 -2.20 7.35 2.58
CA LEU A 101 -2.11 7.31 4.04
C LEU A 101 -3.18 6.40 4.63
N ALA A 102 -4.40 6.41 4.09
CA ALA A 102 -5.46 5.48 4.49
C ALA A 102 -5.07 4.02 4.21
N ALA A 103 -4.49 3.75 3.04
CA ALA A 103 -3.99 2.42 2.69
C ALA A 103 -2.85 1.97 3.64
N CYS A 104 -1.91 2.87 3.98
CA CYS A 104 -0.85 2.58 4.95
C CYS A 104 -1.43 2.26 6.34
N ALA A 105 -2.38 3.06 6.82
CA ALA A 105 -3.02 2.85 8.12
C ALA A 105 -3.79 1.53 8.18
N SER A 106 -4.57 1.23 7.13
CA SER A 106 -5.29 -0.04 6.97
C SER A 106 -4.33 -1.23 6.99
N HIS A 107 -3.23 -1.15 6.23
CA HIS A 107 -2.24 -2.22 6.16
C HIS A 107 -1.51 -2.44 7.50
N LYS A 108 -1.12 -1.37 8.21
CA LYS A 108 -0.51 -1.44 9.55
C LYS A 108 -1.46 -2.06 10.58
N ALA A 109 -2.73 -1.65 10.59
CA ALA A 109 -3.74 -2.20 11.50
C ALA A 109 -3.95 -3.71 11.27
N LYS A 110 -3.96 -4.16 10.01
CA LYS A 110 -4.13 -5.57 9.66
C LYS A 110 -2.93 -6.44 9.99
N SER A 111 -1.71 -5.94 9.80
CA SER A 111 -0.49 -6.66 10.24
C SER A 111 -0.54 -6.90 11.75
N LEU A 112 -0.95 -5.92 12.54
CA LEU A 112 -1.15 -6.08 13.97
C LEU A 112 -2.23 -7.13 14.29
N GLN A 113 -3.41 -7.02 13.67
CA GLN A 113 -4.52 -7.95 13.89
C GLN A 113 -4.15 -9.41 13.53
N TYR A 114 -3.41 -9.63 12.44
CA TYR A 114 -2.96 -10.97 12.05
C TYR A 114 -2.00 -11.58 13.06
N ARG A 115 -1.05 -10.77 13.58
CA ARG A 115 -0.12 -11.22 14.62
C ARG A 115 -0.83 -11.61 15.91
N GLU A 116 -1.94 -10.95 16.24
CA GLU A 116 -2.79 -11.34 17.37
C GLU A 116 -3.56 -12.65 17.12
N ASP A 117 -4.07 -12.84 15.89
CA ASP A 117 -4.84 -14.03 15.50
C ASP A 117 -3.94 -15.28 15.30
N HIS A 118 -2.67 -15.08 14.93
CA HIS A 118 -1.68 -16.13 14.66
C HIS A 118 -0.40 -15.90 15.49
N PRO A 119 -0.46 -16.03 16.83
CA PRO A 119 0.67 -15.74 17.72
C PRO A 119 1.86 -16.71 17.51
N GLU A 120 1.63 -17.88 16.94
CA GLU A 120 2.67 -18.86 16.61
C GLU A 120 3.59 -18.43 15.46
N GLU A 121 3.09 -17.72 14.45
CA GLU A 121 3.90 -17.25 13.31
C GLU A 121 4.71 -15.97 13.64
N ALA A 122 4.29 -15.22 14.68
CA ALA A 122 5.00 -14.02 15.12
C ALA A 122 6.35 -14.32 15.82
N ALA A 123 6.61 -15.58 16.19
CA ALA A 123 7.80 -16.01 16.92
C ALA A 123 8.99 -16.44 16.04
N GLU A 124 8.85 -16.46 14.71
CA GLU A 124 9.89 -16.94 13.77
C GLU A 124 10.76 -15.83 13.14
N LYS A 125 10.96 -14.68 13.79
CA LYS A 125 11.97 -13.69 13.40
C LYS A 125 12.98 -13.39 14.50
#